data_AF-A0A1I8GX04-F1
#
_entry.id   AF-A0A1I8GX04-F1
#
_cell.length_a   1.000
_cell.length_b   1.000
_cell.length_c   1.000
_cell.angle_alpha   90.00
_cell.angle_beta   90.00
_cell.angle_gamma   90.00
#
_symmetry.space_group_name_H-M   'P 1'
#
loop_
_entity.id
_entity.type
_entity.pdbx_description
1 polymer ?
#
loop_
_entity_poly.entity_id
_entity_poly.type
_entity_poly.pdbx_seq_one_letter_code
_entity_poly.pdbx_strand_id
1 'polypeptide(L)'
;GYLWNLAVHSSLEKNLKFGANLDCNGLSFSEKVVVELSQNLLNLGYHIFLDSWFSSNRLALWLLERSTLVTGTPTSSRFARNSNVLACKFVDKKQSGTKIVYVIDTSGQAGCVNVTRIRRGGVEEVIPKPVCIANYSPFMGGVDRLDSGLQPYHPNRKTQKWFQKLGFHIILLLVRNVWIVYQNAGGTKSFLSFLEVAIKNLIEQSGPGRRCVSVRVGRAPAAAGHIPSKSGQVVGQNRPRRRCRQCQKKIVYVCSQCPGVPSLCFVNCFGTWHNN
;
A
#
# COMPACT_ATOMS: atom_id res chain seq x y z
N GLY A 1 11.11 -8.47 8.73
CA GLY A 1 12.25 -7.70 8.22
C GLY A 1 12.23 -6.33 8.85
N TYR A 2 13.41 -5.75 9.07
CA TYR A 2 13.56 -4.33 9.43
C TYR A 2 13.64 -3.52 8.14
N LEU A 3 12.85 -2.45 8.02
CA LEU A 3 12.91 -1.56 6.87
C LEU A 3 14.08 -0.59 7.04
N TRP A 4 15.14 -0.76 6.25
CA TRP A 4 16.31 0.12 6.29
C TRP A 4 16.07 1.44 5.55
N ASN A 5 15.58 1.35 4.32
CA ASN A 5 15.34 2.50 3.46
C ASN A 5 14.08 2.28 2.61
N LEU A 6 13.46 3.37 2.16
CA LEU A 6 12.23 3.35 1.35
C LEU A 6 12.26 4.52 0.37
N ALA A 7 11.94 4.23 -0.88
CA ALA A 7 11.71 5.23 -1.91
C ALA A 7 10.32 5.04 -2.53
N VAL A 8 9.65 6.15 -2.85
CA VAL A 8 8.31 6.12 -3.47
C VAL A 8 8.47 6.38 -4.96
N HIS A 9 8.09 5.39 -5.78
CA HIS A 9 7.96 5.57 -7.22
C HIS A 9 6.71 6.41 -7.53
N SER A 10 6.89 7.66 -7.98
CA SER A 10 5.77 8.60 -8.11
C SER A 10 5.59 9.20 -9.50
N SER A 11 6.52 10.04 -9.94
CA SER A 11 6.44 10.78 -11.21
C SER A 11 7.76 10.63 -11.93
N LEU A 12 7.73 10.70 -13.27
CA LEU A 12 8.95 10.54 -14.07
C LEU A 12 10.07 11.48 -13.61
N GLU A 13 9.76 12.76 -13.41
CA GLU A 13 10.73 13.75 -12.93
C GLU A 13 11.36 13.41 -11.57
N LYS A 14 10.59 12.87 -10.63
CA LYS A 14 11.11 12.46 -9.32
C LYS A 14 11.92 11.17 -9.44
N ASN A 15 11.44 10.23 -10.24
CA ASN A 15 12.08 8.95 -10.49
C ASN A 15 13.43 9.12 -11.21
N LEU A 16 13.58 10.14 -12.06
CA LEU A 16 14.84 10.49 -12.71
C LEU A 16 15.93 10.94 -11.72
N LYS A 17 15.55 11.32 -10.51
CA LYS A 17 16.50 11.72 -9.45
C LYS A 17 17.10 10.53 -8.69
N PHE A 18 16.58 9.32 -8.85
CA PHE A 18 17.19 8.15 -8.20
C PHE A 18 18.62 7.93 -8.70
N GLY A 19 19.55 7.73 -7.78
CA GLY A 19 20.97 7.59 -8.09
C GLY A 19 21.66 8.91 -8.43
N ALA A 20 21.01 10.06 -8.23
CA ALA A 20 21.65 11.36 -8.41
C ALA A 20 22.82 11.48 -7.42
N ASN A 21 23.98 11.90 -7.92
CA ASN A 21 25.23 12.04 -7.15
C ASN A 21 25.85 10.71 -6.66
N LEU A 22 25.44 9.57 -7.22
CA LEU A 22 26.00 8.25 -6.87
C LEU A 22 26.84 7.64 -8.00
N ASP A 23 27.28 8.42 -9.00
CA ASP A 23 28.11 7.96 -10.13
C ASP A 23 27.59 6.70 -10.85
N CYS A 24 26.27 6.60 -10.98
CA CYS A 24 25.58 5.45 -11.57
C CYS A 24 24.84 5.81 -12.87
N ASN A 25 25.35 6.78 -13.64
CA ASN A 25 24.71 7.26 -14.88
C ASN A 25 24.56 6.17 -15.95
N GLY A 26 25.47 5.21 -16.00
CA GLY A 26 25.42 4.08 -16.93
C GLY A 26 24.42 2.97 -16.55
N LEU A 27 23.75 3.09 -15.40
CA LEU A 27 22.78 2.10 -14.91
C LEU A 27 21.35 2.39 -15.38
N SER A 28 20.55 1.34 -15.50
CA SER A 28 19.12 1.43 -15.79
C SER A 28 18.33 2.01 -14.61
N PHE A 29 17.06 2.33 -14.83
CA PHE A 29 16.18 2.81 -13.77
C PHE A 29 16.11 1.85 -12.57
N SER A 30 15.87 0.55 -12.79
CA SER A 30 15.76 -0.43 -11.71
C SER A 30 17.07 -0.58 -10.95
N GLU A 31 18.20 -0.53 -11.64
CA GLU A 31 19.53 -0.60 -11.05
C GLU A 31 19.82 0.64 -10.18
N LYS A 32 19.45 1.84 -10.64
CA LYS A 32 19.56 3.08 -9.86
C LYS A 32 18.74 3.04 -8.58
N VAL A 33 17.56 2.39 -8.59
CA VAL A 33 16.76 2.20 -7.38
C VAL A 33 17.51 1.36 -6.34
N VAL A 34 18.22 0.30 -6.76
CA VAL A 34 19.04 -0.51 -5.83
C VAL A 34 20.14 0.35 -5.21
N VAL A 35 20.85 1.12 -6.04
CA VAL A 35 21.95 2.00 -5.61
C VAL A 35 21.43 3.06 -4.62
N GLU A 36 20.32 3.72 -4.92
CA GLU A 36 19.68 4.69 -4.03
C GLU A 36 19.29 4.07 -2.68
N LEU A 37 18.60 2.92 -2.70
CA LEU A 37 18.12 2.28 -1.48
C LEU A 37 19.27 1.76 -0.61
N SER A 38 20.39 1.39 -1.23
CA SER A 38 21.58 0.86 -0.56
C SER A 38 22.68 1.88 -0.32
N GLN A 39 22.46 3.17 -0.62
CA GLN A 39 23.49 4.21 -0.64
C GLN A 39 24.36 4.28 0.64
N ASN A 40 23.78 4.04 1.82
CA ASN A 40 24.51 4.08 3.10
C ASN A 40 25.14 2.73 3.49
N LEU A 41 24.96 1.71 2.67
CA LEU A 41 25.49 0.36 2.85
C LEU A 41 26.56 0.02 1.81
N LEU A 42 26.75 0.87 0.80
CA LEU A 42 27.79 0.71 -0.21
C LEU A 42 29.19 0.82 0.43
N ASN A 43 30.15 0.06 -0.11
CA ASN A 43 31.56 0.04 0.34
C ASN A 43 31.81 -0.54 1.73
N LEU A 44 30.80 -1.12 2.38
CA LEU A 44 30.91 -1.68 3.73
C LEU A 44 31.06 -3.21 3.75
N GLY A 45 31.20 -3.88 2.60
CA GLY A 45 31.30 -5.34 2.53
C GLY A 45 29.97 -6.08 2.65
N TYR A 46 28.84 -5.37 2.63
CA TYR A 46 27.52 -5.99 2.71
C TYR A 46 27.18 -6.80 1.45
N HIS A 47 26.29 -7.78 1.64
CA HIS A 47 25.80 -8.67 0.58
C HIS A 47 24.32 -8.40 0.32
N ILE A 48 24.00 -7.93 -0.89
CA ILE A 48 22.67 -7.59 -1.35
C ILE A 48 22.05 -8.77 -2.11
N PHE A 49 20.82 -9.15 -1.76
CA PHE A 49 20.05 -10.18 -2.48
C PHE A 49 18.96 -9.51 -3.31
N LEU A 50 18.94 -9.77 -4.62
CA LEU A 50 18.09 -9.08 -5.57
C LEU A 50 17.11 -10.01 -6.28
N ASP A 51 15.87 -9.56 -6.43
CA ASP A 51 14.92 -10.20 -7.35
C ASP A 51 15.31 -9.91 -8.82
N SER A 52 14.73 -10.69 -9.72
CA SER A 52 14.91 -10.66 -11.17
C SER A 52 14.77 -9.30 -11.82
N TRP A 53 13.84 -8.45 -11.35
CA TRP A 53 13.68 -7.11 -11.91
C TRP A 53 14.89 -6.19 -11.60
N PHE A 54 15.54 -6.40 -10.45
CA PHE A 54 16.69 -5.60 -10.05
C PHE A 54 18.03 -6.23 -10.49
N SER A 55 18.01 -7.46 -10.99
CA SER A 55 19.20 -8.26 -11.23
C SER A 55 19.79 -8.05 -12.62
N SER A 56 21.02 -7.52 -12.69
CA SER A 56 21.79 -7.43 -13.93
C SER A 56 23.29 -7.62 -13.71
N ASN A 57 24.00 -8.06 -14.75
CA ASN A 57 25.46 -8.19 -14.71
C ASN A 57 26.15 -6.83 -14.55
N ARG A 58 25.61 -5.79 -15.18
CA ARG A 58 26.16 -4.43 -15.11
C ARG A 58 26.12 -3.91 -13.67
N LEU A 59 24.98 -4.06 -12.99
CA LEU A 59 24.86 -3.68 -11.59
C LEU A 59 25.79 -4.52 -10.70
N ALA A 60 25.91 -5.82 -10.97
CA ALA A 60 26.79 -6.69 -10.20
C ALA A 60 28.25 -6.27 -10.26
N LEU A 61 28.77 -5.91 -11.44
CA LEU A 61 30.12 -5.36 -11.59
C LEU A 61 30.27 -4.02 -10.88
N TRP A 62 29.30 -3.12 -11.05
CA TRP A 62 29.34 -1.78 -10.43
C TRP A 62 29.35 -1.83 -8.89
N LEU A 63 28.60 -2.75 -8.29
CA LEU A 63 28.58 -2.97 -6.84
C LEU A 63 29.87 -3.65 -6.36
N LEU A 64 30.42 -4.57 -7.15
CA LEU A 64 31.64 -5.28 -6.80
C LEU A 64 32.85 -4.35 -6.77
N GLU A 65 32.93 -3.40 -7.70
CA GLU A 65 33.92 -2.30 -7.68
C GLU A 65 33.84 -1.45 -6.40
N ARG A 66 32.69 -1.47 -5.72
CA ARG A 66 32.39 -0.72 -4.48
C ARG A 66 32.31 -1.63 -3.27
N SER A 67 33.11 -2.69 -3.24
CA SER A 67 33.18 -3.66 -2.12
C SER A 67 31.81 -4.10 -1.60
N THR A 68 30.83 -4.23 -2.49
CA THR A 68 29.45 -4.60 -2.16
C THR A 68 29.11 -5.86 -2.95
N LEU A 69 28.79 -6.92 -2.22
CA LEU A 69 28.50 -8.23 -2.81
C LEU A 69 27.04 -8.29 -3.25
N VAL A 70 26.74 -9.06 -4.28
CA VAL A 70 25.38 -9.24 -4.77
C VAL A 70 25.12 -10.68 -5.19
N THR A 71 23.92 -11.17 -4.90
CA THR A 71 23.36 -12.38 -5.52
C THR A 71 21.97 -12.06 -6.04
N GLY A 72 21.71 -12.34 -7.32
CA GLY A 72 20.43 -12.04 -7.94
C GLY A 72 20.05 -13.02 -9.05
N THR A 73 18.77 -13.04 -9.41
CA THR A 73 18.23 -13.98 -10.41
C THR A 73 17.83 -13.28 -11.71
N PRO A 74 18.75 -12.92 -12.62
CA PRO A 74 18.37 -12.24 -13.86
C PRO A 74 17.40 -13.08 -14.71
N THR A 75 16.58 -12.41 -15.52
CA THR A 75 15.61 -13.06 -16.42
C THR A 75 16.27 -13.91 -17.50
N SER A 76 17.48 -13.55 -17.93
CA SER A 76 18.31 -14.35 -18.84
C SER A 76 19.78 -14.18 -18.51
N SER A 77 20.60 -15.19 -18.81
CA SER A 77 22.05 -15.05 -18.81
C SER A 77 22.62 -15.50 -20.16
N ARG A 78 23.64 -14.79 -20.65
CA ARG A 78 24.42 -15.17 -21.85
C ARG A 78 25.88 -15.52 -21.52
N PHE A 79 26.25 -15.61 -20.25
CA PHE A 79 27.66 -15.67 -19.84
C PHE A 79 27.87 -16.69 -18.72
N ALA A 80 29.06 -17.31 -18.68
CA ALA A 80 29.44 -18.33 -17.69
C ALA A 80 30.43 -17.81 -16.63
N ARG A 81 31.23 -16.78 -16.94
CA ARG A 81 32.01 -16.00 -15.96
C ARG A 81 32.44 -14.68 -16.59
N ASN A 82 32.20 -13.56 -15.91
CA ASN A 82 32.71 -12.24 -16.31
C ASN A 82 33.42 -11.64 -15.09
N SER A 83 34.75 -11.56 -15.12
CA SER A 83 35.54 -11.17 -13.95
C SER A 83 35.25 -12.07 -12.73
N ASN A 84 35.20 -11.49 -11.53
CA ASN A 84 34.84 -12.12 -10.26
C ASN A 84 33.33 -12.33 -10.09
N VAL A 85 32.56 -12.33 -11.19
CA VAL A 85 31.12 -12.60 -11.20
C VAL A 85 30.85 -14.00 -11.72
N LEU A 86 30.26 -14.84 -10.86
CA LEU A 86 29.78 -16.17 -11.21
C LEU A 86 28.39 -16.07 -11.84
N ALA A 87 28.18 -16.73 -12.96
CA ALA A 87 26.88 -16.90 -13.58
C ALA A 87 26.53 -18.39 -13.61
N CYS A 88 25.37 -18.75 -13.04
CA CYS A 88 24.91 -20.11 -12.93
C CYS A 88 23.54 -20.28 -13.60
N LYS A 89 23.39 -21.32 -14.42
CA LYS A 89 22.10 -21.79 -14.92
C LYS A 89 21.71 -23.05 -14.16
N PHE A 90 20.55 -23.01 -13.52
CA PHE A 90 20.00 -24.15 -12.81
C PHE A 90 18.68 -24.56 -13.44
N VAL A 91 18.53 -25.87 -13.68
CA VAL A 91 17.35 -26.46 -14.30
C VAL A 91 16.73 -27.43 -13.30
N ASP A 92 15.56 -27.07 -12.77
CA ASP A 92 14.79 -27.87 -11.82
C ASP A 92 13.60 -28.50 -12.56
N LYS A 93 13.68 -29.82 -12.80
CA LYS A 93 12.58 -30.58 -13.41
C LYS A 93 11.57 -30.94 -12.33
N LYS A 94 10.38 -30.34 -12.38
CA LYS A 94 9.26 -30.66 -11.48
C LYS A 94 8.17 -31.40 -12.26
N GLN A 95 7.27 -32.08 -11.54
CA GLN A 95 6.06 -32.65 -12.13
C GLN A 95 5.21 -31.60 -12.86
N SER A 96 5.20 -30.35 -12.38
CA SER A 96 4.52 -29.22 -13.00
C SER A 96 5.26 -28.62 -14.21
N GLY A 97 6.38 -29.21 -14.64
CA GLY A 97 7.21 -28.73 -15.74
C GLY A 97 8.64 -28.37 -15.34
N THR A 98 9.43 -27.98 -16.33
CA THR A 98 10.84 -27.59 -16.15
C THR A 98 10.94 -26.12 -15.76
N LYS A 99 11.54 -25.83 -14.60
CA LYS A 99 11.87 -24.46 -14.17
C LYS A 99 13.34 -24.19 -14.44
N ILE A 100 13.64 -23.14 -15.19
CA ILE A 100 15.01 -22.67 -15.42
C ILE A 100 15.21 -21.40 -14.58
N VAL A 101 16.31 -21.34 -13.84
CA VAL A 101 16.71 -20.19 -13.04
C VAL A 101 18.13 -19.81 -13.42
N TYR A 102 18.35 -18.53 -13.68
CA TYR A 102 19.68 -17.97 -13.83
C TYR A 102 20.03 -17.22 -12.55
N VAL A 103 21.27 -17.35 -12.10
CA VAL A 103 21.80 -16.66 -10.91
C VAL A 103 23.10 -15.97 -11.28
N ILE A 104 23.23 -14.73 -10.83
CA ILE A 104 24.49 -13.98 -10.81
C ILE A 104 24.90 -13.85 -9.35
N ASP A 105 26.17 -14.14 -9.06
CA ASP A 105 26.71 -14.08 -7.70
C ASP A 105 28.14 -13.52 -7.74
N THR A 106 28.42 -12.50 -6.94
CA THR A 106 29.76 -11.90 -6.81
C THR A 106 30.51 -12.36 -5.58
N SER A 107 29.85 -13.07 -4.67
CA SER A 107 30.50 -13.70 -3.49
C SER A 107 30.90 -15.16 -3.75
N GLY A 108 30.22 -15.80 -4.72
CA GLY A 108 30.07 -17.24 -4.77
C GLY A 108 31.30 -18.04 -5.19
N GLN A 109 31.37 -19.26 -4.65
CA GLN A 109 32.25 -20.32 -5.12
C GLN A 109 31.52 -21.20 -6.13
N ALA A 110 32.23 -21.62 -7.19
CA ALA A 110 31.70 -22.57 -8.16
C ALA A 110 31.63 -23.96 -7.51
N GLY A 111 30.42 -24.37 -7.11
CA GLY A 111 30.20 -25.66 -6.45
C GLY A 111 28.73 -25.98 -6.27
N CYS A 112 28.47 -27.23 -5.87
CA CYS A 112 27.14 -27.73 -5.53
C CYS A 112 27.13 -28.26 -4.10
N VAL A 113 25.97 -28.10 -3.45
CA VAL A 113 25.66 -28.66 -2.15
C VAL A 113 24.42 -29.54 -2.27
N ASN A 114 24.43 -30.66 -1.56
CA ASN A 114 23.29 -31.56 -1.50
C ASN A 114 22.23 -30.96 -0.58
N VAL A 115 21.03 -30.72 -1.11
CA VAL A 115 19.90 -30.17 -0.36
C VAL A 115 18.77 -31.18 -0.37
N THR A 116 18.34 -31.59 0.83
CA THR A 116 17.17 -32.44 1.01
C THR A 116 15.90 -31.66 0.66
N ARG A 117 15.06 -32.26 -0.18
CA ARG A 117 13.78 -31.72 -0.60
C ARG A 117 12.70 -32.76 -0.34
N ILE A 118 11.65 -32.36 0.36
CA ILE A 118 10.46 -33.19 0.55
C ILE A 118 9.53 -32.98 -0.65
N ARG A 119 9.19 -34.05 -1.37
CA ARG A 119 8.18 -34.03 -2.45
C ARG A 119 6.77 -34.16 -1.89
N ARG A 120 5.77 -33.86 -2.72
CA ARG A 120 4.37 -34.19 -2.41
C ARG A 120 4.27 -35.70 -2.16
N GLY A 121 3.76 -36.07 -0.99
CA GLY A 121 3.74 -37.46 -0.51
C GLY A 121 4.80 -37.79 0.54
N GLY A 122 5.60 -36.83 1.00
CA GLY A 122 6.53 -37.00 2.13
C GLY A 122 7.86 -37.66 1.78
N VAL A 123 8.07 -38.03 0.51
CA VAL A 123 9.32 -38.64 0.05
C VAL A 123 10.44 -37.60 0.08
N GLU A 124 11.48 -37.89 0.85
CA GLU A 124 12.72 -37.11 0.86
C GLU A 124 13.59 -37.49 -0.34
N GLU A 125 14.08 -36.46 -1.03
CA GLU A 125 15.01 -36.60 -2.14
C GLU A 125 16.17 -35.64 -1.93
N VAL A 126 17.40 -36.14 -2.07
CA VAL A 126 18.60 -35.32 -2.03
C VAL A 126 18.91 -34.83 -3.44
N ILE A 127 18.92 -33.51 -3.63
CA ILE A 127 19.16 -32.89 -4.93
C ILE A 127 20.43 -32.03 -4.84
N PRO A 128 21.40 -32.18 -5.77
CA PRO A 128 22.52 -31.26 -5.86
C PRO A 128 22.03 -29.89 -6.34
N LYS A 129 22.26 -28.86 -5.53
CA LYS A 129 21.95 -27.46 -5.86
C LYS A 129 23.23 -26.63 -5.91
N PRO A 130 23.37 -25.71 -6.87
CA PRO A 130 24.47 -24.73 -6.85
C PRO A 130 24.52 -23.97 -5.52
N VAL A 131 25.73 -23.75 -5.01
CA VAL A 131 25.96 -23.03 -3.75
C VAL A 131 25.30 -21.66 -3.76
N CYS A 132 25.40 -20.91 -4.86
CA CYS A 132 24.76 -19.60 -5.01
C CYS A 132 23.23 -19.65 -4.85
N ILE A 133 22.58 -20.73 -5.30
CA ILE A 133 21.11 -20.92 -5.16
C ILE A 133 20.74 -21.31 -3.73
N ALA A 134 21.54 -22.17 -3.11
CA ALA A 134 21.37 -22.55 -1.72
C ALA A 134 21.51 -21.32 -0.81
N ASN A 135 22.47 -20.43 -1.11
CA ASN A 135 22.66 -19.17 -0.39
C ASN A 135 21.56 -18.14 -0.69
N TYR A 136 21.09 -18.04 -1.93
CA TYR A 136 20.03 -17.09 -2.30
C TYR A 136 18.70 -17.36 -1.58
N SER A 137 18.31 -18.62 -1.47
CA SER A 137 16.94 -18.98 -1.05
C SER A 137 16.55 -18.50 0.37
N PRO A 138 17.40 -18.59 1.41
CA PRO A 138 17.07 -18.12 2.76
C PRO A 138 16.96 -16.60 2.91
N PHE A 139 17.81 -15.86 2.21
CA PHE A 139 17.89 -14.39 2.29
C PHE A 139 16.84 -13.70 1.43
N MET A 140 16.33 -14.38 0.41
CA MET A 140 15.16 -13.91 -0.31
C MET A 140 13.88 -13.94 0.53
N GLY A 141 12.96 -13.04 0.18
CA GLY A 141 11.69 -12.88 0.87
C GLY A 141 11.76 -12.02 2.14
N GLY A 142 12.88 -11.36 2.44
CA GLY A 142 12.94 -10.40 3.56
C GLY A 142 11.88 -9.29 3.45
N VAL A 143 11.66 -8.79 2.23
CA VAL A 143 10.61 -7.81 1.89
C VAL A 143 9.22 -8.46 1.94
N ASP A 144 9.04 -9.64 1.32
CA ASP A 144 7.75 -10.34 1.32
C ASP A 144 7.28 -10.72 2.73
N ARG A 145 8.21 -11.10 3.61
CA ARG A 145 7.93 -11.38 5.04
C ARG A 145 7.53 -10.13 5.79
N LEU A 146 8.10 -8.96 5.44
CA LEU A 146 7.67 -7.68 6.00
C LEU A 146 6.24 -7.36 5.54
N ASP A 147 5.96 -7.46 4.24
CA ASP A 147 4.65 -7.17 3.67
C ASP A 147 3.56 -8.11 4.22
N SER A 148 3.81 -9.42 4.18
CA SER A 148 2.93 -10.44 4.74
C SER A 148 2.70 -10.25 6.25
N GLY A 149 3.75 -9.87 6.99
CA GLY A 149 3.64 -9.58 8.42
C GLY A 149 2.86 -8.31 8.75
N LEU A 150 2.69 -7.40 7.79
CA LEU A 150 1.91 -6.17 7.92
C LEU A 150 0.49 -6.28 7.37
N GLN A 151 0.25 -7.23 6.47
CA GLN A 151 -1.01 -7.44 5.80
C GLN A 151 -2.24 -7.45 6.74
N PRO A 152 -2.21 -8.13 7.91
CA PRO A 152 -3.34 -8.16 8.83
C PRO A 152 -3.64 -6.81 9.51
N TYR A 153 -2.66 -5.91 9.53
CA TYR A 153 -2.70 -4.66 10.31
C TYR A 153 -2.87 -3.43 9.43
N HIS A 154 -3.11 -3.59 8.13
CA HIS A 154 -3.26 -2.46 7.24
C HIS A 154 -4.45 -1.57 7.67
N PRO A 155 -4.24 -0.24 7.76
CA PRO A 155 -5.28 0.72 8.15
C PRO A 155 -6.23 1.04 6.97
N ASN A 156 -6.67 0.01 6.24
CA ASN A 156 -7.39 0.07 4.97
C ASN A 156 -8.80 0.67 5.11
N ARG A 157 -8.87 1.99 5.21
CA ARG A 157 -10.13 2.75 5.09
C ARG A 157 -10.38 3.13 3.63
N LYS A 158 -11.64 3.04 3.19
CA LYS A 158 -12.05 3.55 1.86
C LYS A 158 -11.86 5.06 1.83
N THR A 159 -10.98 5.54 0.96
CA THR A 159 -10.70 6.97 0.75
C THR A 159 -10.25 7.19 -0.69
N GLN A 160 -10.61 8.34 -1.26
CA GLN A 160 -10.11 8.81 -2.56
C GLN A 160 -8.73 9.46 -2.45
N LYS A 161 -8.27 9.76 -1.22
CA LYS A 161 -6.99 10.42 -0.95
C LYS A 161 -5.88 9.37 -0.79
N TRP A 162 -5.25 8.97 -1.89
CA TRP A 162 -4.22 7.92 -1.90
C TRP A 162 -3.04 8.19 -0.94
N PHE A 163 -2.63 9.46 -0.80
CA PHE A 163 -1.52 9.85 0.08
C PHE A 163 -1.79 9.55 1.56
N GLN A 164 -3.06 9.50 1.99
CA GLN A 164 -3.41 9.10 3.35
C GLN A 164 -3.10 7.62 3.58
N LYS A 165 -3.40 6.76 2.59
CA LYS A 165 -3.08 5.32 2.67
C LYS A 165 -1.57 5.12 2.77
N LEU A 166 -0.80 5.83 1.93
CA LEU A 166 0.65 5.80 2.00
C LEU A 166 1.18 6.29 3.36
N GLY A 167 0.68 7.42 3.85
CA GLY A 167 1.09 7.97 5.16
C GLY A 167 0.84 7.01 6.31
N PHE A 168 -0.36 6.40 6.38
CA PHE A 168 -0.65 5.41 7.42
C PHE A 168 0.17 4.12 7.26
N HIS A 169 0.47 3.70 6.02
CA HIS A 169 1.34 2.55 5.79
C HIS A 169 2.78 2.83 6.27
N ILE A 170 3.32 4.02 6.01
CA ILE A 170 4.64 4.44 6.52
C ILE A 170 4.65 4.43 8.06
N ILE A 171 3.61 4.96 8.71
CA ILE A 171 3.50 4.91 10.18
C ILE A 171 3.51 3.47 10.67
N LEU A 172 2.76 2.56 10.03
CA LEU A 172 2.74 1.15 10.40
C LEU A 172 4.12 0.48 10.23
N LEU A 173 4.85 0.81 9.15
CA LEU A 173 6.23 0.37 8.93
C LEU A 173 7.17 0.86 10.04
N LEU A 174 7.05 2.14 10.44
CA LEU A 174 7.83 2.70 11.55
C LEU A 174 7.54 1.99 12.86
N VAL A 175 6.27 1.75 13.21
CA VAL A 175 5.90 1.00 14.41
C VAL A 175 6.45 -0.43 14.36
N ARG A 176 6.47 -1.06 13.18
CA ARG A 176 7.09 -2.38 12.98
C ARG A 176 8.60 -2.36 13.23
N ASN A 177 9.30 -1.34 12.76
CA ASN A 177 10.73 -1.16 13.04
C ASN A 177 10.99 -0.98 14.54
N VAL A 178 10.20 -0.13 15.21
CA VAL A 178 10.33 0.06 16.67
C VAL A 178 10.07 -1.24 17.42
N TRP A 179 9.07 -2.02 17.01
CA TRP A 179 8.81 -3.33 17.60
C TRP A 179 10.01 -4.28 17.46
N ILE A 180 10.70 -4.29 16.31
CA ILE A 180 11.93 -5.10 16.12
C ILE A 180 13.03 -4.65 17.09
N VAL A 181 13.23 -3.34 17.26
CA VAL A 181 14.20 -2.80 18.24
C VAL A 181 13.80 -3.21 19.67
N TYR A 182 12.51 -3.14 20.00
CA TYR A 182 11.98 -3.58 21.29
C TYR A 182 12.22 -5.09 21.53
N GLN A 183 12.00 -5.94 20.53
CA GLN A 183 12.31 -7.37 20.62
C GLN A 183 13.80 -7.61 20.87
N ASN A 184 14.67 -6.88 20.17
CA ASN A 184 16.12 -6.98 20.35
C ASN A 184 16.59 -6.49 21.74
N ALA A 185 15.82 -5.61 22.38
CA ALA A 185 16.06 -5.16 23.75
C ALA A 185 15.47 -6.09 24.83
N GLY A 186 15.06 -7.31 24.48
CA GLY A 186 14.50 -8.30 25.42
C GLY A 186 12.98 -8.20 25.59
N GLY A 187 12.29 -7.44 24.75
CA GLY A 187 10.84 -7.35 24.74
C GLY A 187 10.16 -8.68 24.39
N THR A 188 9.03 -8.98 25.02
CA THR A 188 8.33 -10.27 24.87
C THR A 188 6.97 -10.16 24.16
N LYS A 189 6.49 -8.94 23.90
CA LYS A 189 5.17 -8.72 23.30
C LYS A 189 5.14 -9.10 21.83
N SER A 190 4.08 -9.80 21.41
CA SER A 190 3.73 -9.95 20.00
C SER A 190 3.54 -8.58 19.33
N PHE A 191 3.68 -8.52 18.00
CA PHE A 191 3.52 -7.26 17.28
C PHE A 191 2.14 -6.62 17.49
N LEU A 192 1.06 -7.41 17.52
CA LEU A 192 -0.29 -6.91 17.77
C LEU A 192 -0.40 -6.27 19.16
N SER A 193 0.07 -6.97 20.20
CA SER A 193 0.03 -6.45 21.57
C SER A 193 0.88 -5.19 21.72
N PHE A 194 2.02 -5.12 21.02
CA PHE A 194 2.85 -3.92 20.97
C PHE A 194 2.13 -2.76 20.27
N LEU A 195 1.49 -3.03 19.14
CA LEU A 195 0.73 -2.04 18.36
C LEU A 195 -0.43 -1.46 19.19
N GLU A 196 -1.15 -2.28 19.94
CA GLU A 196 -2.22 -1.82 20.85
C GLU A 196 -1.70 -0.86 21.92
N VAL A 197 -0.56 -1.17 22.53
CA VAL A 197 0.09 -0.28 23.51
C VAL A 197 0.51 1.03 22.85
N ALA A 198 1.12 0.96 21.66
CA ALA A 198 1.51 2.15 20.92
C ALA A 198 0.30 3.04 20.59
N ILE A 199 -0.83 2.45 20.18
CA ILE A 199 -2.08 3.17 19.91
C ILE A 199 -2.61 3.83 21.18
N LYS A 200 -2.67 3.12 22.32
CA LYS A 200 -3.12 3.68 23.60
C LYS A 200 -2.28 4.89 24.02
N ASN A 201 -0.96 4.75 23.98
CA ASN A 201 -0.04 5.83 24.32
C ASN A 201 -0.22 7.06 23.40
N LEU A 202 -0.40 6.84 22.10
CA LEU A 202 -0.61 7.94 21.14
C LEU A 202 -1.94 8.66 21.38
N ILE A 203 -2.99 7.94 21.77
CA ILE A 203 -4.30 8.53 22.12
C ILE A 203 -4.17 9.36 23.40
N GLU A 204 -3.50 8.84 24.42
CA GLU A 204 -3.28 9.53 25.69
C GLU A 204 -2.48 10.83 25.49
N GLN A 205 -1.42 10.79 24.67
CA GLN A 205 -0.59 11.97 24.37
C GLN A 205 -1.30 13.01 23.50
N SER A 206 -2.08 12.57 22.52
CA SER A 206 -2.76 13.48 21.58
C SER A 206 -4.03 14.11 22.20
N GLY A 207 -4.51 13.57 23.32
CA GLY A 207 -5.79 13.90 23.92
C GLY A 207 -6.99 13.42 23.08
N PRO A 208 -8.23 13.58 23.60
CA PRO A 208 -9.43 13.32 22.80
C PRO A 208 -9.38 14.23 21.58
N GLY A 209 -9.33 13.62 20.39
CA GLY A 209 -9.23 14.36 19.13
C GLY A 209 -10.26 15.49 19.12
N ARG A 210 -9.82 16.71 18.76
CA ARG A 210 -10.73 17.84 18.63
C ARG A 210 -11.86 17.38 17.72
N ARG A 211 -13.06 17.20 18.29
CA ARG A 211 -14.25 17.09 17.48
C ARG A 211 -14.29 18.40 16.72
N CYS A 212 -13.88 18.38 15.46
CA CYS A 212 -14.39 19.33 14.49
C CYS A 212 -15.89 19.03 14.43
N VAL A 213 -16.62 19.56 15.42
CA VAL A 213 -17.98 19.98 15.18
C VAL A 213 -17.77 20.95 14.03
N SER A 214 -18.03 20.49 12.81
CA SER A 214 -18.41 21.42 11.79
C SER A 214 -19.65 22.06 12.39
N VAL A 215 -19.44 23.20 13.06
CA VAL A 215 -20.47 24.21 13.10
C VAL A 215 -20.66 24.45 11.61
N ARG A 216 -21.65 23.76 11.04
CA ARG A 216 -22.29 24.27 9.85
C ARG A 216 -22.69 25.65 10.31
N VAL A 217 -21.87 26.65 9.99
CA VAL A 217 -22.30 28.03 9.99
C VAL A 217 -23.42 27.97 8.97
N GLY A 218 -24.63 27.74 9.47
CA GLY A 218 -25.81 27.86 8.66
C GLY A 218 -25.66 29.23 8.05
N ARG A 219 -25.61 29.29 6.71
CA ARG A 219 -25.91 30.54 6.04
C ARG A 219 -27.15 31.07 6.75
N ALA A 220 -27.06 32.31 7.24
CA ALA A 220 -28.21 33.01 7.79
C ALA A 220 -29.40 32.73 6.85
N PRO A 221 -30.56 32.31 7.35
CA PRO A 221 -31.68 31.94 6.50
C PRO A 221 -31.97 33.13 5.59
N ALA A 222 -31.68 32.97 4.30
CA ALA A 222 -32.19 33.89 3.29
C ALA A 222 -33.70 33.93 3.49
N ALA A 223 -34.23 35.16 3.60
CA ALA A 223 -35.61 35.56 3.83
C ALA A 223 -36.66 34.43 3.78
N ALA A 224 -37.41 34.30 4.88
CA ALA A 224 -38.59 33.45 5.11
C ALA A 224 -39.31 32.95 3.84
N GLY A 225 -38.77 31.90 3.21
CA GLY A 225 -39.42 31.20 2.12
C GLY A 225 -40.38 30.16 2.68
N HIS A 226 -41.65 30.23 2.30
CA HIS A 226 -42.62 29.22 2.66
C HIS A 226 -42.24 27.86 2.02
N ILE A 227 -42.36 26.75 2.75
CA ILE A 227 -41.99 25.41 2.26
C ILE A 227 -43.25 24.54 2.09
N PRO A 228 -43.50 23.96 0.90
CA PRO A 228 -44.63 23.07 0.69
C PRO A 228 -44.48 21.78 1.51
N SER A 229 -45.52 21.44 2.28
CA SER A 229 -45.61 20.20 3.05
C SER A 229 -46.73 19.31 2.50
N LYS A 230 -46.64 17.99 2.68
CA LYS A 230 -47.73 17.08 2.27
C LYS A 230 -48.89 17.16 3.27
N SER A 231 -50.12 17.06 2.78
CA SER A 231 -51.31 16.97 3.65
C SER A 231 -51.21 15.76 4.58
N GLY A 232 -51.49 15.98 5.87
CA GLY A 232 -51.50 14.91 6.88
C GLY A 232 -52.51 13.81 6.54
N GLN A 233 -52.26 12.59 7.03
CA GLN A 233 -53.15 11.45 6.85
C GLN A 233 -54.50 11.73 7.54
N VAL A 234 -55.60 11.49 6.83
CA VAL A 234 -56.96 11.51 7.40
C VAL A 234 -57.40 10.06 7.56
N VAL A 235 -57.99 9.71 8.71
CA VAL A 235 -58.45 8.34 9.01
C VAL A 235 -59.34 7.84 7.87
N GLY A 236 -58.95 6.72 7.25
CA GLY A 236 -59.66 6.11 6.12
C GLY A 236 -59.19 6.53 4.72
N GLN A 237 -58.23 7.45 4.57
CA GLN A 237 -57.62 7.78 3.27
C GLN A 237 -56.09 7.91 3.33
N ASN A 238 -55.39 6.98 2.66
CA ASN A 238 -53.92 6.97 2.60
C ASN A 238 -53.30 8.19 1.91
N ARG A 239 -54.07 8.94 1.09
CA ARG A 239 -53.65 10.20 0.43
C ARG A 239 -54.83 11.15 0.22
N PRO A 240 -55.24 11.94 1.22
CA PRO A 240 -56.34 12.88 1.07
C PRO A 240 -55.94 13.99 0.10
N ARG A 241 -56.56 13.98 -1.10
CA ARG A 241 -56.30 14.96 -2.16
C ARG A 241 -57.24 16.16 -1.99
N ARG A 242 -56.68 17.35 -1.83
CA ARG A 242 -57.43 18.62 -1.78
C ARG A 242 -57.34 19.32 -3.13
N ARG A 243 -58.30 20.19 -3.45
CA ARG A 243 -58.22 21.01 -4.66
C ARG A 243 -57.27 22.17 -4.44
N CYS A 244 -56.42 22.45 -5.43
CA CYS A 244 -55.58 23.63 -5.42
C CYS A 244 -56.46 24.88 -5.33
N ARG A 245 -56.16 25.80 -4.41
CA ARG A 245 -56.95 27.02 -4.21
C ARG A 245 -57.01 27.91 -5.47
N GLN A 246 -55.95 27.88 -6.29
CA GLN A 246 -55.81 28.75 -7.45
C GLN A 246 -56.32 28.12 -8.76
N CYS A 247 -56.14 26.81 -8.96
CA CYS A 247 -56.48 26.15 -10.23
C CYS A 247 -57.39 24.92 -10.09
N GLN A 248 -57.91 24.65 -8.89
CA GLN A 248 -58.87 23.59 -8.57
C GLN A 248 -58.41 22.13 -8.84
N LYS A 249 -57.17 21.91 -9.33
CA LYS A 249 -56.60 20.56 -9.55
C LYS A 249 -56.42 19.81 -8.23
N LYS A 250 -56.69 18.49 -8.23
CA LYS A 250 -56.49 17.64 -7.05
C LYS A 250 -55.00 17.43 -6.76
N ILE A 251 -54.57 17.80 -5.56
CA ILE A 251 -53.17 17.78 -5.11
C ILE A 251 -53.05 17.30 -3.67
N VAL A 252 -51.82 17.06 -3.23
CA VAL A 252 -51.48 16.55 -1.89
C VAL A 252 -50.56 17.51 -1.11
N TYR A 253 -50.30 18.71 -1.63
CA TYR A 253 -49.39 19.68 -1.03
C TYR A 253 -50.18 20.84 -0.42
N VAL A 254 -49.73 21.30 0.74
CA VAL A 254 -50.26 22.43 1.51
C VAL A 254 -49.12 23.31 2.03
N CYS A 255 -49.40 24.57 2.29
CA CYS A 255 -48.47 25.47 2.99
C CYS A 255 -48.89 25.59 4.46
N SER A 256 -48.21 24.90 5.39
CA SER A 256 -48.52 24.97 6.83
C SER A 256 -48.14 26.31 7.47
N GLN A 257 -47.31 27.10 6.80
CA GLN A 257 -46.82 28.39 7.26
C GLN A 257 -47.73 29.56 6.88
N CYS A 258 -48.74 29.34 6.02
CA CYS A 258 -49.75 30.36 5.68
C CYS A 258 -51.02 30.20 6.54
N PRO A 259 -51.68 31.31 6.91
CA PRO A 259 -52.98 31.27 7.56
C PRO A 259 -54.00 30.51 6.69
N GLY A 260 -54.71 29.56 7.29
CA GLY A 260 -55.70 28.73 6.60
C GLY A 260 -55.15 27.55 5.80
N VAL A 261 -53.84 27.26 5.88
CA VAL A 261 -53.19 26.05 5.31
C VAL A 261 -53.63 25.76 3.87
N PRO A 262 -53.38 26.68 2.92
CA PRO A 262 -53.88 26.55 1.55
C PRO A 262 -53.23 25.37 0.84
N SER A 263 -54.04 24.60 0.11
CA SER A 263 -53.56 23.59 -0.83
C SER A 263 -53.16 24.26 -2.15
N LEU A 264 -51.89 24.13 -2.55
CA LEU A 264 -51.31 24.77 -3.74
C LEU A 264 -50.48 23.78 -4.56
N CYS A 265 -50.56 23.87 -5.89
CA CYS A 265 -49.75 23.05 -6.80
C CYS A 265 -48.26 23.39 -6.62
N PHE A 266 -47.41 22.37 -6.49
CA PHE A 266 -45.97 22.53 -6.20
C PHE A 266 -45.24 23.40 -7.23
N VAL A 267 -45.50 23.20 -8.53
CA VAL A 267 -44.68 23.80 -9.60
C VAL A 267 -45.08 25.24 -9.90
N ASN A 268 -46.38 25.52 -10.09
CA ASN A 268 -46.80 26.83 -10.61
C ASN A 268 -47.52 27.69 -9.56
N CYS A 269 -48.49 27.13 -8.83
CA CYS A 269 -49.35 27.91 -7.94
C CYS A 269 -48.68 28.27 -6.61
N PHE A 270 -47.71 27.46 -6.15
CA PHE A 270 -47.03 27.70 -4.88
C PHE A 270 -46.15 28.95 -4.96
N GLY A 271 -45.32 29.09 -6.01
CA GLY A 271 -44.49 30.27 -6.19
C GLY A 271 -45.31 31.54 -6.39
N THR A 272 -46.36 31.50 -7.23
CA THR A 272 -47.21 32.68 -7.49
C THR A 272 -47.98 33.16 -6.26
N TRP A 273 -48.32 32.27 -5.33
CA TRP A 273 -49.07 32.63 -4.12
C TRP A 273 -48.20 33.29 -3.04
N HIS A 274 -46.90 33.00 -3.00
CA HIS A 274 -45.99 33.54 -1.98
C HIS A 274 -45.11 34.69 -2.50
N ASN A 275 -45.15 34.96 -3.81
CA ASN A 275 -44.43 36.07 -4.45
C ASN A 275 -45.33 37.26 -4.82
N ASN A 276 -46.65 37.15 -4.60
CA ASN A 276 -47.62 38.25 -4.66
C ASN A 276 -48.10 38.57 -3.24
#